data_AF-X1TSD6-F1
#
_entry.id   AF-X1TSD6-F1
#
_cell.length_a   1.000
_cell.length_b   1.000
_cell.length_c   1.000
_cell.angle_alpha   90.00
_cell.angle_beta   90.00
_cell.angle_gamma   90.00
#
_symmetry.space_group_name_H-M   'P 1'
#
loop_
_entity.id
_entity.type
_entity.pdbx_description
1 polymer ?
#
loop_
_entity_poly.entity_id
_entity_poly.type
_entity_poly.pdbx_seq_one_letter_code
_entity_poly.pdbx_strand_id
1 'polypeptide(L)'
;MSSFPQSRLRRLRRTEALRALVRETRVEIGDLVYPLFVVEGSRAKQEITSMPGICRYSNDLLPGEVEAIAKLGIPAVILFGIPGKKDEVGSSAYDAEGVIQQAIRTIKRATPELLVVTDVCLCEYTSHGHCGVVVDGYVDNDKTLQLLAKTALSHAEAGAD
;
A
#
# COMPACT_ATOMS: atom_id res chain seq x y z
N MET A 1 -6.41 -36.06 -29.21
CA MET A 1 -5.24 -35.19 -28.97
C MET A 1 -4.09 -35.66 -29.84
N SER A 2 -3.40 -34.74 -30.54
CA SER A 2 -2.21 -35.11 -31.30
C SER A 2 -1.06 -35.43 -30.33
N SER A 3 -0.48 -36.62 -30.45
CA SER A 3 0.64 -37.06 -29.62
C SER A 3 1.97 -36.57 -30.18
N PHE A 4 3.05 -36.76 -29.43
CA PHE A 4 4.38 -36.69 -30.00
C PHE A 4 4.54 -37.77 -31.09
N PRO A 5 5.21 -37.49 -32.23
CA PRO A 5 5.86 -36.25 -32.63
C PRO A 5 4.98 -35.26 -33.42
N GLN A 6 3.70 -35.56 -33.66
CA GLN A 6 2.77 -34.69 -34.39
C GLN A 6 2.53 -33.38 -33.65
N SER A 7 2.40 -33.41 -32.32
CA SER A 7 2.41 -32.24 -31.45
C SER A 7 3.79 -32.05 -30.79
N ARG A 8 4.44 -30.92 -31.07
CA ARG A 8 5.69 -30.50 -30.42
C ARG A 8 5.52 -29.06 -29.95
N LEU A 9 5.21 -28.87 -28.68
CA LEU A 9 4.98 -27.56 -28.10
C LEU A 9 6.19 -26.61 -28.20
N ARG A 10 7.40 -27.16 -28.38
CA ARG A 10 8.62 -26.38 -28.67
C ARG A 10 8.56 -25.61 -29.99
N ARG A 11 7.70 -25.97 -30.95
CA ARG A 11 7.58 -25.27 -32.25
C ARG A 11 7.27 -23.79 -32.06
N LEU A 12 6.30 -23.46 -31.19
CA LEU A 12 5.90 -22.09 -30.89
C LEU A 12 6.85 -21.35 -29.94
N ARG A 13 7.86 -22.04 -29.39
CA ARG A 13 8.83 -21.47 -28.43
C ARG A 13 10.20 -21.17 -29.05
N ARG A 14 10.37 -21.43 -30.36
CA ARG A 14 11.66 -21.43 -31.05
C ARG A 14 12.27 -20.03 -31.21
N THR A 15 11.46 -19.02 -31.46
CA THR A 15 11.91 -17.64 -31.70
C THR A 15 11.15 -16.68 -30.81
N GLU A 16 11.69 -15.47 -30.63
CA GLU A 16 10.95 -14.47 -29.86
C GLU A 16 9.66 -14.04 -30.55
N ALA A 17 9.68 -13.83 -31.87
CA ALA A 17 8.47 -13.49 -32.62
C ALA A 17 7.34 -14.52 -32.41
N LEU A 18 7.65 -15.82 -32.38
CA LEU A 18 6.66 -16.87 -32.13
C LEU A 18 6.12 -16.83 -30.70
N ARG A 19 7.00 -16.66 -29.71
CA ARG A 19 6.58 -16.54 -28.30
C ARG A 19 5.75 -15.28 -28.05
N ALA A 20 6.11 -14.17 -28.67
CA ALA A 20 5.36 -12.92 -28.57
C ALA A 20 3.95 -13.04 -29.18
N LEU A 21 3.81 -13.76 -30.31
CA LEU A 21 2.53 -14.00 -30.97
C LEU A 21 1.56 -14.82 -30.11
N VAL A 22 2.08 -15.83 -29.39
CA VAL A 22 1.26 -16.75 -28.59
C VAL A 22 1.28 -16.45 -27.09
N ARG A 23 1.81 -15.31 -26.68
CA ARG A 23 1.89 -14.91 -25.26
C ARG A 23 0.48 -14.61 -24.74
N GLU A 24 0.06 -15.36 -23.72
CA GLU A 24 -1.28 -15.27 -23.14
C GLU A 24 -1.40 -14.13 -22.11
N THR A 25 -0.32 -13.82 -21.39
CA THR A 25 -0.33 -12.84 -20.30
C THR A 25 0.66 -11.71 -20.58
N ARG A 26 0.20 -10.48 -20.33
CA ARG A 26 1.01 -9.26 -20.36
C ARG A 26 0.88 -8.59 -19.00
N VAL A 27 1.94 -7.90 -18.60
CA VAL A 27 1.95 -7.03 -17.42
C VAL A 27 2.26 -5.64 -17.95
N GLU A 28 1.39 -4.69 -17.62
CA GLU A 28 1.48 -3.29 -18.00
C GLU A 28 1.60 -2.43 -16.72
N ILE A 29 2.01 -1.18 -16.88
CA ILE A 29 2.20 -0.28 -15.73
C ILE A 29 0.87 -0.07 -14.98
N GLY A 30 -0.25 -0.11 -15.71
CA GLY A 30 -1.60 -0.04 -15.15
C GLY A 30 -1.97 -1.19 -14.20
N ASP A 31 -1.22 -2.30 -14.19
CA ASP A 31 -1.44 -3.44 -13.30
C ASP A 31 -0.76 -3.25 -11.92
N LEU A 32 0.00 -2.16 -11.74
CA LEU A 32 0.88 -1.98 -10.59
C LEU A 32 0.28 -1.02 -9.55
N VAL A 33 0.38 -1.40 -8.27
CA VAL A 33 0.13 -0.54 -7.11
C VAL A 33 1.43 -0.46 -6.31
N TYR A 34 1.89 0.74 -5.99
CA TYR A 34 3.17 0.94 -5.30
C TYR A 34 2.98 1.14 -3.78
N PRO A 35 3.53 0.26 -2.92
CA PRO A 35 3.47 0.43 -1.47
C PRO A 35 4.36 1.58 -0.99
N LEU A 36 3.82 2.45 -0.13
CA LEU A 36 4.56 3.54 0.53
C LEU A 36 4.49 3.41 2.05
N PHE A 37 5.65 3.49 2.70
CA PHE A 37 5.77 3.51 4.15
C PHE A 37 5.95 4.95 4.63
N VAL A 38 5.03 5.43 5.45
CA VAL A 38 5.02 6.80 5.96
C VAL A 38 5.31 6.81 7.45
N VAL A 39 6.25 7.64 7.90
CA VAL A 39 6.60 7.78 9.33
C VAL A 39 6.32 9.20 9.80
N GLU A 40 5.97 9.36 11.07
CA GLU A 40 5.89 10.69 11.69
C GLU A 40 7.27 11.37 11.78
N GLY A 41 7.25 12.71 11.92
CA GLY A 41 8.44 13.55 12.02
C GLY A 41 8.67 14.40 10.78
N SER A 42 9.90 14.89 10.62
CA SER A 42 10.29 15.75 9.50
C SER A 42 11.67 15.37 8.97
N ARG A 43 11.87 15.51 7.66
CA ARG A 43 13.14 15.23 6.96
C ARG A 43 13.70 13.83 7.22
N ALA A 44 12.82 12.89 7.56
CA ALA A 44 13.15 11.49 7.77
C ALA A 44 12.98 10.70 6.47
N LYS A 45 14.07 10.06 6.04
CA LYS A 45 14.10 8.98 5.05
C LYS A 45 14.88 7.83 5.67
N GLN A 46 14.19 6.75 6.03
CA GLN A 46 14.78 5.64 6.80
C GLN A 46 14.76 4.36 5.98
N GLU A 47 15.92 3.79 5.71
CA GLU A 47 16.00 2.49 5.02
C GLU A 47 15.41 1.36 5.87
N ILE A 48 14.67 0.46 5.22
CA ILE A 48 14.18 -0.77 5.85
C ILE A 48 15.22 -1.86 5.60
N THR A 49 15.97 -2.23 6.63
CA THR A 49 17.10 -3.17 6.51
C THR A 49 16.72 -4.54 5.96
N SER A 50 15.52 -5.02 6.28
CA SER A 50 14.98 -6.28 5.75
C SER A 50 14.41 -6.18 4.33
N MET A 51 14.27 -4.97 3.78
CA MET A 51 13.76 -4.69 2.44
C MET A 51 14.70 -3.71 1.71
N PRO A 52 15.88 -4.18 1.23
CA PRO A 52 16.87 -3.34 0.60
C PRO A 52 16.29 -2.53 -0.58
N GLY A 53 16.57 -1.22 -0.60
CA GLY A 53 16.04 -0.28 -1.59
C GLY A 53 14.71 0.36 -1.22
N ILE A 54 14.06 -0.07 -0.13
CA ILE A 54 12.80 0.51 0.37
C ILE A 54 13.07 1.40 1.58
N CYS A 55 12.41 2.55 1.61
CA CYS A 55 12.51 3.53 2.68
C CYS A 55 11.14 3.84 3.29
N ARG A 56 11.16 4.27 4.55
CA ARG A 56 10.08 5.01 5.20
C ARG A 56 10.31 6.50 4.99
N TYR A 57 9.27 7.23 4.65
CA TYR A 57 9.32 8.64 4.36
C TYR A 57 8.48 9.43 5.35
N SER A 58 9.04 10.52 5.86
CA SER A 58 8.24 11.54 6.54
C SER A 58 7.34 12.28 5.55
N ASN A 59 6.23 12.81 6.06
CA ASN A 59 5.20 13.45 5.25
C ASN A 59 5.74 14.60 4.37
N ASP A 60 6.74 15.36 4.85
CA ASP A 60 7.37 16.46 4.10
C ASP A 60 8.22 15.99 2.91
N LEU A 61 8.63 14.73 2.86
CA LEU A 61 9.37 14.15 1.74
C LEU A 61 8.48 13.40 0.73
N LEU A 62 7.21 13.16 1.06
CA LEU A 62 6.29 12.43 0.18
C LEU A 62 6.06 13.08 -1.19
N PRO A 63 5.92 14.42 -1.35
CA PRO A 63 5.64 15.02 -2.65
C PRO A 63 6.64 14.60 -3.74
N GLY A 64 7.94 14.64 -3.42
CA GLY A 64 8.97 14.25 -4.39
C GLY A 64 8.91 12.76 -4.77
N GLU A 65 8.57 11.90 -3.82
CA GLU A 65 8.44 10.45 -4.06
C GLU A 65 7.21 10.15 -4.93
N VAL A 66 6.04 10.72 -4.60
CA VAL A 66 4.81 10.46 -5.35
C VAL A 66 4.81 11.09 -6.74
N GLU A 67 5.46 12.24 -6.92
CA GLU A 67 5.69 12.81 -8.25
C GLU A 67 6.58 11.91 -9.11
N ALA A 68 7.61 11.29 -8.52
CA ALA A 68 8.47 10.35 -9.23
C ALA A 68 7.70 9.08 -9.63
N ILE A 69 6.87 8.55 -8.72
CA ILE A 69 5.98 7.41 -8.98
C ILE A 69 5.00 7.74 -10.11
N ALA A 70 4.33 8.89 -10.05
CA ALA A 70 3.39 9.33 -11.07
C ALA A 70 4.07 9.53 -12.43
N LYS A 71 5.30 10.05 -12.48
CA LYS A 71 6.10 10.18 -13.73
C LYS A 71 6.42 8.85 -14.38
N LEU A 72 6.47 7.76 -13.61
CA LEU A 72 6.62 6.39 -14.15
C LEU A 72 5.31 5.85 -14.75
N GLY A 73 4.18 6.54 -14.56
CA GLY A 73 2.87 6.12 -15.03
C GLY A 73 2.16 5.12 -14.11
N ILE A 74 2.67 4.90 -12.89
CA ILE A 74 2.05 4.00 -11.91
C ILE A 74 0.72 4.63 -11.46
N PRO A 75 -0.42 3.91 -11.56
CA PRO A 75 -1.73 4.51 -11.36
C PRO A 75 -2.10 4.71 -9.88
N ALA A 76 -1.52 3.92 -8.97
CA ALA A 76 -1.97 3.87 -7.58
C ALA A 76 -0.82 3.64 -6.60
N VAL A 77 -1.00 4.17 -5.39
CA VAL A 77 -0.18 3.85 -4.21
C VAL A 77 -1.03 3.24 -3.11
N ILE A 78 -0.43 2.37 -2.30
CA ILE A 78 -1.03 1.89 -1.05
C ILE A 78 -0.20 2.35 0.14
N LEU A 79 -0.83 2.98 1.12
CA LEU A 79 -0.14 3.61 2.25
C LEU A 79 -0.08 2.70 3.49
N PHE A 80 1.08 2.63 4.11
CA PHE A 80 1.34 1.99 5.40
C PHE A 80 1.97 3.00 6.37
N GLY A 81 1.27 3.32 7.44
CA GLY A 81 1.68 4.37 8.39
C GLY A 81 2.42 3.78 9.59
N ILE A 82 3.51 4.42 10.01
CA ILE A 82 4.27 4.09 11.21
C ILE A 82 4.05 5.23 12.22
N PRO A 83 3.15 5.04 13.20
CA PRO A 83 2.82 6.10 14.16
C PRO A 83 3.96 6.31 15.16
N GLY A 84 4.06 7.53 15.70
CA GLY A 84 5.03 7.85 16.75
C GLY A 84 4.68 7.22 18.10
N LYS A 85 3.41 6.88 18.31
CA LYS A 85 2.90 6.24 19.52
C LYS A 85 1.82 5.20 19.20
N LYS A 86 1.84 4.11 19.98
CA LYS A 86 0.85 3.03 19.97
C LYS A 86 0.10 2.97 21.30
N ASP A 87 -1.15 2.50 21.29
CA ASP A 87 -1.95 2.26 22.49
C ASP A 87 -2.85 1.01 22.34
N GLU A 88 -3.60 0.63 23.38
CA GLU A 88 -4.37 -0.63 23.36
C GLU A 88 -5.52 -0.68 22.33
N VAL A 89 -5.92 0.47 21.77
CA VAL A 89 -7.06 0.55 20.85
C VAL A 89 -6.67 1.05 19.45
N GLY A 90 -5.39 1.39 19.25
CA GLY A 90 -4.90 1.95 18.00
C GLY A 90 -5.46 3.33 17.70
N SER A 91 -5.54 4.22 18.69
CA SER A 91 -6.29 5.48 18.54
C SER A 91 -5.79 6.40 17.41
N SER A 92 -4.50 6.35 17.09
CA SER A 92 -3.90 7.11 15.99
C SER A 92 -4.32 6.61 14.60
N ALA A 93 -4.92 5.42 14.48
CA ALA A 93 -5.45 4.90 13.21
C ALA A 93 -6.63 5.71 12.69
N TYR A 94 -7.36 6.41 13.56
CA TYR A 94 -8.55 7.21 13.21
C TYR A 94 -8.44 8.65 13.68
N ASP A 95 -7.23 9.11 14.00
CA ASP A 95 -6.96 10.52 14.28
C ASP A 95 -6.96 11.30 12.96
N ALA A 96 -7.69 12.43 12.90
CA ALA A 96 -7.70 13.29 11.73
C ALA A 96 -6.30 13.82 11.38
N GLU A 97 -5.41 13.94 12.37
CA GLU A 97 -4.00 14.32 12.21
C GLU A 97 -3.03 13.13 12.29
N GLY A 98 -3.55 11.91 12.17
CA GLY A 98 -2.74 10.70 12.07
C GLY A 98 -1.84 10.68 10.84
N VAL A 99 -0.79 9.85 10.90
CA VAL A 99 0.25 9.76 9.88
C VAL A 99 -0.30 9.47 8.48
N ILE A 100 -1.34 8.62 8.37
CA ILE A 100 -1.97 8.27 7.09
C ILE A 100 -2.85 9.42 6.59
N GLN A 101 -3.66 10.03 7.46
CA GLN A 101 -4.56 11.12 7.12
C GLN A 101 -3.78 12.34 6.59
N GLN A 102 -2.66 12.66 7.23
CA GLN A 102 -1.75 13.70 6.73
C GLN A 102 -1.09 13.30 5.40
N ALA A 103 -0.66 12.05 5.25
CA ALA A 103 -0.07 11.56 4.00
C ALA A 103 -1.05 11.66 2.82
N ILE A 104 -2.30 11.22 2.99
CA ILE A 104 -3.35 11.31 1.98
C ILE A 104 -3.50 12.78 1.53
N ARG A 105 -3.67 13.71 2.47
CA ARG A 105 -3.82 15.15 2.17
C ARG A 105 -2.60 15.73 1.45
N THR A 106 -1.40 15.25 1.75
CA THR A 106 -0.17 15.66 1.05
C THR A 106 -0.15 15.12 -0.37
N ILE A 107 -0.44 13.83 -0.56
CA ILE A 107 -0.39 13.16 -1.86
C ILE A 107 -1.44 13.73 -2.80
N LYS A 108 -2.71 13.86 -2.35
CA LYS A 108 -3.78 14.44 -3.19
C LYS A 108 -3.51 15.90 -3.57
N ARG A 109 -2.67 16.62 -2.83
CA ARG A 109 -2.25 17.99 -3.17
C ARG A 109 -1.10 18.03 -4.18
N ALA A 110 -0.16 17.10 -4.09
CA ALA A 110 1.00 17.01 -4.97
C ALA A 110 0.65 16.34 -6.31
N THR A 111 -0.12 15.26 -6.27
CA THR A 111 -0.51 14.44 -7.42
C THR A 111 -2.00 14.06 -7.33
N PRO A 112 -2.93 14.98 -7.66
CA PRO A 112 -4.37 14.75 -7.49
C PRO A 112 -4.92 13.51 -8.21
N GLU A 113 -4.33 13.19 -9.37
CA GLU A 113 -4.73 12.06 -10.23
C GLU A 113 -4.18 10.70 -9.77
N LEU A 114 -3.22 10.67 -8.84
CA LEU A 114 -2.67 9.42 -8.31
C LEU A 114 -3.69 8.81 -7.35
N LEU A 115 -4.10 7.56 -7.60
CA LEU A 115 -5.06 6.87 -6.76
C LEU A 115 -4.41 6.49 -5.42
N VAL A 116 -5.07 6.83 -4.31
CA VAL A 116 -4.57 6.58 -2.96
C VAL A 116 -5.39 5.50 -2.28
N VAL A 117 -4.82 4.30 -2.20
CA VAL A 117 -5.35 3.18 -1.42
C VAL A 117 -4.81 3.25 0.01
N THR A 118 -5.66 2.98 1.00
CA THR A 118 -5.26 2.99 2.41
C THR A 118 -5.47 1.63 3.07
N ASP A 119 -4.58 1.24 3.97
CA ASP A 119 -4.77 0.09 4.84
C ASP A 119 -5.72 0.44 6.01
N VAL A 120 -6.86 -0.24 6.10
CA VAL A 120 -7.83 -0.09 7.19
C VAL A 120 -7.60 -1.22 8.19
N CYS A 121 -6.69 -0.99 9.14
CA CYS A 121 -6.29 -1.95 10.15
C CYS A 121 -5.80 -1.24 11.42
N LEU A 122 -5.72 -1.98 12.54
CA LEU A 122 -5.21 -1.46 13.82
C LEU A 122 -3.84 -2.03 14.21
N CYS A 123 -3.28 -2.98 13.46
CA CYS A 123 -2.05 -3.70 13.88
C CYS A 123 -0.85 -2.78 14.09
N GLU A 124 -0.65 -1.80 13.22
CA GLU A 124 0.50 -0.90 13.33
C GLU A 124 0.29 0.17 14.42
N TYR A 125 -0.94 0.35 14.90
CA TYR A 125 -1.32 1.38 15.87
C TYR A 125 -1.52 0.82 17.28
N THR A 126 -1.77 -0.49 17.41
CA THR A 126 -1.94 -1.12 18.71
C THR A 126 -0.61 -1.42 19.40
N SER A 127 -0.55 -1.22 20.71
CA SER A 127 0.62 -1.55 21.55
C SER A 127 0.99 -3.04 21.49
N HIS A 128 -0.01 -3.91 21.35
CA HIS A 128 0.14 -5.36 21.28
C HIS A 128 0.29 -5.89 19.85
N GLY A 129 0.08 -5.07 18.81
CA GLY A 129 0.29 -5.46 17.40
C GLY A 129 -0.81 -6.34 16.78
N HIS A 130 -1.96 -6.49 17.44
CA HIS A 130 -3.09 -7.23 16.87
C HIS A 130 -3.96 -6.30 16.03
N CYS A 131 -4.67 -6.85 15.05
CA CYS A 131 -5.51 -6.09 14.12
C CYS A 131 -6.80 -5.54 14.74
N GLY A 132 -6.96 -5.60 16.06
CA GLY A 132 -8.22 -5.30 16.73
C GLY A 132 -8.09 -5.14 18.25
N VAL A 133 -9.21 -4.80 18.89
CA VAL A 133 -9.31 -4.61 20.34
C VAL A 133 -9.17 -5.97 21.04
N VAL A 134 -8.24 -6.08 21.99
CA VAL A 134 -8.03 -7.33 22.76
C VAL A 134 -8.86 -7.32 24.05
N VAL A 135 -9.65 -8.36 24.26
CA VAL A 135 -10.47 -8.62 25.45
C VAL A 135 -10.21 -10.06 25.90
N ASP A 136 -9.79 -10.25 27.15
CA ASP A 136 -9.50 -11.57 27.72
C ASP A 136 -8.55 -12.43 26.86
N GLY A 137 -7.60 -11.78 26.18
CA GLY A 137 -6.60 -12.45 25.32
C GLY A 137 -7.08 -12.77 23.90
N TYR A 138 -8.29 -12.37 23.52
CA TYR A 138 -8.85 -12.56 22.17
C TYR A 138 -9.15 -11.23 21.50
N VAL A 139 -9.05 -11.20 20.18
CA VAL A 139 -9.46 -10.03 19.39
C VAL A 139 -10.99 -10.00 19.30
N ASP A 140 -11.60 -9.00 19.93
CA ASP A 140 -13.04 -8.77 19.91
C ASP A 140 -13.47 -8.21 18.55
N ASN A 141 -14.23 -9.00 17.79
CA ASN A 141 -14.61 -8.68 16.42
C ASN A 141 -15.42 -7.37 16.33
N ASP A 142 -16.47 -7.23 17.14
CA ASP A 142 -17.45 -6.16 16.97
C ASP A 142 -16.91 -4.82 17.49
N LYS A 143 -16.15 -4.84 18.59
CA LYS A 143 -15.42 -3.65 19.05
C LYS A 143 -14.39 -3.21 18.02
N THR A 144 -13.73 -4.16 17.36
CA THR A 144 -12.76 -3.86 16.29
C THR A 144 -13.45 -3.23 15.08
N LEU A 145 -14.58 -3.78 14.62
CA LEU A 145 -15.34 -3.24 13.48
C LEU A 145 -15.74 -1.78 13.69
N GLN A 146 -16.13 -1.39 14.92
CA GLN A 146 -16.45 0.00 15.22
C GLN A 146 -15.27 0.96 15.04
N LEU A 147 -14.05 0.52 15.38
CA LEU A 147 -12.85 1.32 15.20
C LEU A 147 -12.37 1.34 13.75
N LEU A 148 -12.45 0.19 13.05
CA LEU A 148 -12.14 0.13 11.62
C LEU A 148 -13.07 1.03 10.79
N ALA A 149 -14.35 1.14 11.16
CA ALA A 149 -15.28 2.07 10.52
C ALA A 149 -14.86 3.54 10.71
N LYS A 150 -14.35 3.90 11.91
CA LYS A 150 -13.81 5.24 12.16
C LYS A 150 -12.53 5.50 11.36
N THR A 151 -11.64 4.52 11.29
CA THR A 151 -10.42 4.58 10.47
C THR A 151 -10.77 4.82 9.00
N ALA A 152 -11.64 3.98 8.42
CA ALA A 152 -12.08 4.12 7.04
C ALA A 152 -12.74 5.49 6.76
N LEU A 153 -13.60 5.96 7.65
CA LEU A 153 -14.21 7.28 7.53
C LEU A 153 -13.16 8.40 7.54
N SER A 154 -12.21 8.36 8.48
CA SER A 154 -11.14 9.38 8.57
C SER A 154 -10.24 9.41 7.33
N HIS A 155 -10.01 8.25 6.70
CA HIS A 155 -9.25 8.15 5.44
C HIS A 155 -10.03 8.76 4.28
N ALA A 156 -11.34 8.47 4.18
CA ALA A 156 -12.21 9.04 3.16
C ALA A 156 -12.32 10.58 3.32
N GLU A 157 -12.47 11.08 4.56
CA GLU A 157 -12.49 12.51 4.86
C GLU A 157 -11.15 13.20 4.51
N ALA A 158 -10.03 12.49 4.60
CA ALA A 158 -8.71 12.98 4.18
C ALA A 158 -8.53 13.01 2.65
N GLY A 159 -9.38 12.29 1.90
CA GLY A 159 -9.39 12.26 0.43
C GLY A 159 -8.84 10.99 -0.21
N ALA A 160 -8.84 9.85 0.50
CA ALA A 160 -8.55 8.55 -0.12
C ALA A 160 -9.64 8.16 -1.14
N ASP A 161 -9.25 7.36 -2.13
CA ASP A 161 -10.10 6.88 -3.24
C ASP A 161 -10.67 5.48 -2.96
#